data_AF-A0A9N9I8H1-F1
#
_entry.id   AF-A0A9N9I8H1-F1
#
_cell.length_a   1.000
_cell.length_b   1.000
_cell.length_c   1.000
_cell.angle_alpha   90.00
_cell.angle_beta   90.00
_cell.angle_gamma   90.00
#
_symmetry.space_group_name_H-M   'P 1'
#
loop_
_entity.id
_entity.type
_entity.pdbx_description
1 polymer ?
#
loop_
_entity_poly.entity_id
_entity_poly.type
_entity_poly.pdbx_seq_one_letter_code
_entity_poly.pdbx_strand_id
1 'polypeptide(L)'
;IRKLQSKIIMGVTSVLLWKDNSEGHQGGHEGLIKFHDRITTTLLGSYKESWNIHIKLFINAKTEKRMNTTREMESILERLKNLWQVRQHTFYEGKTYIIGDFLVRVAAPKTAANYKGMLVEVEYISTINPYAAAPILSEFIEMLKSPEIDIVQWEPNADDSFSKIGLSEDTFTRAHTDYQYMKLFKKWDLF
;
A
#
# COMPACT_ATOMS: atom_id res chain seq x y z
N ILE A 1 -25.18 -25.75 -13.93
CA ILE A 1 -24.89 -24.49 -13.20
C ILE A 1 -23.39 -24.46 -12.90
N ARG A 2 -22.58 -23.82 -13.75
CA ARG A 2 -21.13 -23.70 -13.51
C ARG A 2 -20.92 -22.56 -12.52
N LYS A 3 -20.43 -22.87 -11.32
CA LYS A 3 -19.78 -21.89 -10.45
C LYS A 3 -18.56 -21.36 -11.21
N LEU A 4 -18.69 -20.16 -11.80
CA LEU A 4 -17.53 -19.33 -12.08
C LEU A 4 -16.89 -19.05 -10.72
N GLN A 5 -15.83 -19.78 -10.40
CA GLN A 5 -14.84 -19.25 -9.48
C GLN A 5 -14.40 -17.92 -10.10
N SER A 6 -14.85 -16.82 -9.52
CA SER A 6 -14.32 -15.50 -9.86
C SER A 6 -12.83 -15.58 -9.58
N LYS A 7 -12.05 -15.79 -10.63
CA LYS A 7 -10.62 -15.50 -10.62
C LYS A 7 -10.57 -14.07 -10.10
N ILE A 8 -10.03 -13.87 -8.90
CA ILE A 8 -9.85 -12.52 -8.36
C ILE A 8 -8.87 -11.87 -9.33
N ILE A 9 -9.40 -11.12 -10.29
CA ILE A 9 -8.61 -10.28 -11.17
C ILE A 9 -8.20 -9.14 -10.26
N MET A 10 -6.90 -9.06 -9.97
CA MET A 10 -6.34 -7.95 -9.23
C MET A 10 -6.56 -6.68 -10.04
N GLY A 11 -7.15 -5.67 -9.40
CA GLY A 11 -7.39 -4.37 -9.99
C GLY A 11 -6.13 -3.52 -10.09
N VAL A 12 -6.30 -2.29 -10.57
CA VAL A 12 -5.25 -1.27 -10.49
C VAL A 12 -5.25 -0.65 -9.10
N THR A 13 -4.07 -0.47 -8.51
CA THR A 13 -3.91 0.01 -7.14
C THR A 13 -3.17 1.35 -7.08
N SER A 14 -3.60 2.21 -6.16
CA SER A 14 -2.86 3.38 -5.68
C SER A 14 -2.51 3.20 -4.20
N VAL A 15 -1.23 3.32 -3.86
CA VAL A 15 -0.72 3.26 -2.48
C VAL A 15 -0.36 4.66 -1.98
N LEU A 16 -0.96 5.06 -0.87
CA LEU A 16 -0.91 6.42 -0.32
C LEU A 16 -0.52 6.39 1.15
N LEU A 17 0.12 7.46 1.62
CA LEU A 17 0.27 7.79 3.04
C LEU A 17 -0.51 9.07 3.31
N TRP A 18 -1.51 8.97 4.17
CA TRP A 18 -2.30 10.11 4.62
C TRP A 18 -1.70 10.66 5.90
N LYS A 19 -1.22 11.89 5.84
CA LYS A 19 -0.66 12.58 6.99
C LYS A 19 -1.70 13.51 7.56
N ASP A 20 -1.85 13.41 8.87
CA ASP A 20 -2.68 14.33 9.63
C ASP A 20 -1.89 15.62 9.84
N ASN A 21 -2.53 16.77 9.60
CA ASN A 21 -1.93 18.09 9.82
C ASN A 21 -1.93 18.48 11.31
N SER A 22 -2.55 17.67 12.19
CA SER A 22 -2.48 17.86 13.63
C SER A 22 -1.15 17.34 14.20
N GLU A 23 -0.32 18.26 14.70
CA GLU A 23 0.93 17.97 15.41
C GLU A 23 0.65 17.26 16.75
N GLY A 24 0.44 15.94 16.73
CA GLY A 24 0.08 15.18 17.93
C GLY A 24 0.55 13.72 17.88
N HIS A 25 1.26 13.29 18.93
CA HIS A 25 1.86 11.96 19.06
C HIS A 25 0.83 10.80 19.22
N GLN A 26 -0.48 11.09 19.15
CA GLN A 26 -1.57 10.12 19.30
C GLN A 26 -2.47 9.95 18.06
N GLY A 27 -2.22 10.69 16.96
CA GLY A 27 -3.16 10.83 15.84
C GLY A 27 -3.50 9.54 15.05
N GLY A 28 -2.71 8.46 15.19
CA GLY A 28 -2.90 7.28 14.35
C GLY A 28 -4.09 6.39 14.65
N HIS A 29 -4.44 6.23 15.92
CA HIS A 29 -5.61 5.43 16.25
C HIS A 29 -6.90 6.21 16.01
N GLU A 30 -6.88 7.51 16.34
CA GLU A 30 -8.01 8.42 16.14
C GLU A 30 -8.31 8.62 14.65
N GLY A 31 -7.29 8.81 13.81
CA GLY A 31 -7.45 8.94 12.35
C GLY A 31 -8.07 7.69 11.71
N LEU A 32 -7.68 6.49 12.14
CA LEU A 32 -8.29 5.24 11.68
C LEU A 32 -9.76 5.11 12.12
N ILE A 33 -10.09 5.53 13.33
CA ILE A 33 -11.48 5.51 13.82
C ILE A 33 -12.33 6.48 13.02
N LYS A 34 -11.90 7.74 12.87
CA LYS A 34 -12.59 8.75 12.05
C LYS A 34 -12.78 8.28 10.61
N PHE A 35 -11.76 7.66 10.04
CA PHE A 35 -11.84 7.07 8.70
C PHE A 35 -12.86 5.93 8.63
N HIS A 36 -12.82 5.02 9.60
CA HIS A 36 -13.77 3.91 9.69
C HIS A 36 -15.23 4.39 9.81
N ASP A 37 -15.47 5.40 10.64
CA ASP A 37 -16.80 5.97 10.81
C ASP A 37 -17.25 6.60 9.50
N ARG A 38 -16.42 7.42 8.86
CA ARG A 38 -16.76 8.05 7.58
C ARG A 38 -17.00 7.04 6.46
N ILE A 39 -16.13 6.03 6.34
CA ILE A 39 -16.25 5.04 5.25
C ILE A 39 -17.51 4.20 5.39
N THR A 40 -17.91 3.84 6.62
CA THR A 40 -19.09 3.00 6.86
C THR A 40 -20.39 3.78 6.91
N THR A 41 -20.40 5.00 7.42
CA THR A 41 -21.63 5.81 7.59
C THR A 41 -21.94 6.69 6.39
N THR A 42 -20.92 7.31 5.79
CA THR A 42 -21.10 8.31 4.74
C THR A 42 -20.95 7.71 3.35
N LEU A 43 -19.93 6.86 3.17
CA LEU A 43 -19.61 6.25 1.88
C LEU A 43 -20.23 4.87 1.70
N LEU A 44 -21.02 4.42 2.71
CA LEU A 44 -21.73 3.14 2.73
C LEU A 44 -20.81 1.94 2.44
N GLY A 45 -19.53 2.05 2.80
CA GLY A 45 -18.55 1.00 2.65
C GLY A 45 -18.79 -0.13 3.64
N SER A 46 -18.79 -1.37 3.16
CA SER A 46 -18.90 -2.55 4.03
C SER A 46 -17.52 -3.02 4.45
N TYR A 47 -17.32 -3.26 5.75
CA TYR A 47 -16.14 -3.97 6.23
C TYR A 47 -16.11 -5.38 5.63
N LYS A 48 -14.93 -5.77 5.15
CA LYS A 48 -14.71 -7.07 4.51
C LYS A 48 -13.91 -8.01 5.41
N GLU A 49 -12.68 -7.63 5.71
CA GLU A 49 -11.71 -8.48 6.40
C GLU A 49 -10.54 -7.66 6.97
N SER A 50 -9.80 -8.24 7.90
CA SER A 50 -8.53 -7.69 8.37
C SER A 50 -7.48 -7.79 7.27
N TRP A 51 -6.61 -6.79 7.21
CA TRP A 51 -5.52 -6.71 6.24
C TRP A 51 -4.19 -6.56 6.97
N ASN A 52 -3.19 -7.31 6.53
CA ASN A 52 -1.89 -7.37 7.19
C ASN A 52 -0.78 -7.09 6.19
N ILE A 53 0.14 -6.24 6.59
CA ILE A 53 1.32 -5.88 5.79
C ILE A 53 2.56 -6.30 6.56
N HIS A 54 3.39 -7.11 5.90
CA HIS A 54 4.69 -7.53 6.40
C HIS A 54 5.76 -6.97 5.51
N ILE A 55 6.70 -6.22 6.09
CA ILE A 55 7.79 -5.60 5.35
C ILE A 55 9.10 -5.99 6.01
N LYS A 56 9.99 -6.55 5.20
CA LYS A 56 11.32 -6.98 5.63
C LYS A 56 12.37 -6.20 4.86
N LEU A 57 13.30 -5.61 5.61
CA LEU A 57 14.52 -5.04 5.07
C LEU A 57 15.64 -6.07 5.19
N PHE A 58 16.22 -6.46 4.06
CA PHE A 58 17.37 -7.36 4.04
C PHE A 58 18.67 -6.59 3.89
N ILE A 59 19.73 -7.07 4.54
CA ILE A 59 21.09 -6.57 4.40
C ILE A 59 22.03 -7.69 3.97
N ASN A 60 22.92 -7.37 3.03
CA ASN A 60 23.98 -8.28 2.67
C ASN A 60 25.03 -8.33 3.79
N ALA A 61 25.31 -9.53 4.31
CA ALA A 61 26.18 -9.74 5.45
C ALA A 61 27.65 -9.36 5.19
N LYS A 62 28.07 -9.26 3.92
CA LYS A 62 29.45 -8.95 3.54
C LYS A 62 29.63 -7.53 3.02
N THR A 63 28.65 -7.02 2.29
CA THR A 63 28.76 -5.70 1.62
C THR A 63 27.94 -4.61 2.29
N GLU A 64 27.20 -4.94 3.35
CA GLU A 64 26.23 -4.05 4.03
C GLU A 64 25.16 -3.43 3.11
N LYS A 65 25.01 -3.96 1.89
CA LYS A 65 24.06 -3.46 0.91
C LYS A 65 22.65 -3.82 1.35
N ARG A 66 21.77 -2.82 1.40
CA ARG A 66 20.36 -2.98 1.78
C ARG A 66 19.51 -3.31 0.54
N MET A 67 18.55 -4.21 0.72
CA MET A 67 17.62 -4.59 -0.32
C MET A 67 16.21 -4.74 0.24
N ASN A 68 15.26 -4.10 -0.42
CA ASN A 68 13.83 -4.36 -0.26
C ASN A 68 13.47 -5.52 -1.19
N THR A 69 12.54 -6.36 -0.78
CA THR A 69 12.24 -7.61 -1.49
C THR A 69 10.74 -7.75 -1.71
N THR A 70 10.38 -8.42 -2.80
CA THR A 70 9.00 -8.92 -3.00
C THR A 70 8.82 -10.26 -2.31
N ARG A 71 7.58 -10.72 -2.22
CA ARG A 71 7.24 -12.00 -1.59
C ARG A 71 7.91 -13.20 -2.28
N GLU A 72 8.05 -13.19 -3.61
CA GLU A 72 8.74 -14.28 -4.30
C GLU A 72 10.23 -14.31 -3.94
N MET A 73 10.87 -13.14 -3.89
CA MET A 73 12.29 -13.01 -3.56
C MET A 73 12.58 -13.34 -2.09
N GLU A 74 11.66 -13.05 -1.15
CA GLU A 74 11.84 -13.38 0.27
C GLU A 74 12.18 -14.86 0.47
N SER A 75 11.46 -15.75 -0.21
CA SER A 75 11.68 -17.19 -0.08
C SER A 75 13.08 -17.64 -0.51
N ILE A 76 13.69 -16.91 -1.45
CA ILE A 76 15.05 -17.16 -1.93
C ILE A 76 16.05 -16.59 -0.92
N LEU A 77 15.84 -15.36 -0.44
CA LEU A 77 16.74 -14.71 0.52
C LEU A 77 16.77 -15.44 1.87
N GLU A 78 15.63 -15.95 2.31
CA GLU A 78 15.52 -16.76 3.52
C GLU A 78 16.30 -18.08 3.42
N ARG A 79 16.57 -18.57 2.21
CA ARG A 79 17.45 -19.74 1.97
C ARG A 79 18.93 -19.35 1.91
N LEU A 80 19.25 -18.10 1.60
CA LEU A 80 20.61 -17.55 1.46
C LEU A 80 21.09 -16.83 2.74
N LYS A 81 20.84 -17.41 3.93
CA LYS A 81 21.11 -16.77 5.23
C LYS A 81 22.59 -16.42 5.48
N ASN A 82 23.50 -17.07 4.76
CA ASN A 82 24.93 -16.79 4.80
C ASN A 82 25.32 -15.51 4.05
N LEU A 83 24.44 -14.99 3.18
CA LEU A 83 24.66 -13.79 2.38
C LEU A 83 23.70 -12.67 2.75
N TRP A 84 22.47 -13.00 3.13
CA TRP A 84 21.41 -12.04 3.42
C TRP A 84 20.83 -12.26 4.81
N GLN A 85 20.72 -11.19 5.58
CA GLN A 85 20.13 -11.18 6.91
C GLN A 85 18.96 -10.22 6.96
N VAL A 86 17.91 -10.57 7.70
CA VAL A 86 16.80 -9.66 7.97
C VAL A 86 17.28 -8.63 8.99
N ARG A 87 17.37 -7.37 8.58
CA ARG A 87 17.77 -6.25 9.44
C ARG A 87 16.59 -5.69 10.22
N GLN A 88 15.43 -5.64 9.57
CA GLN A 88 14.22 -5.06 10.13
C GLN A 88 13.01 -5.81 9.60
N HIS A 89 12.03 -6.02 10.47
CA HIS A 89 10.76 -6.63 10.12
C HIS A 89 9.66 -5.80 10.80
N THR A 90 8.86 -5.15 9.97
CA THR A 90 7.80 -4.25 10.41
C THR A 90 6.47 -4.85 9.98
N PHE A 91 5.51 -4.80 10.89
CA PHE A 91 4.20 -5.41 10.74
C PHE A 91 3.13 -4.37 11.01
N TYR A 92 2.15 -4.29 10.11
CA TYR A 92 0.99 -3.41 10.27
C TYR A 92 -0.30 -4.17 10.12
N GLU A 93 -1.17 -3.97 11.11
CA GLU A 93 -2.55 -4.44 11.08
C GLU A 93 -3.45 -3.34 10.53
N GLY A 94 -4.37 -3.76 9.69
CA GLY A 94 -5.27 -2.89 8.96
C GLY A 94 -6.63 -3.53 8.71
N LYS A 95 -7.48 -2.78 8.01
CA LYS A 95 -8.85 -3.17 7.68
C LYS A 95 -9.10 -2.98 6.18
N THR A 96 -9.86 -3.89 5.60
CA THR A 96 -10.35 -3.78 4.21
C THR A 96 -11.83 -3.43 4.20
N TYR A 97 -12.19 -2.49 3.33
CA TYR A 97 -13.55 -2.06 3.05
C TYR A 97 -13.85 -2.24 1.56
N ILE A 98 -15.11 -2.50 1.24
CA ILE A 98 -15.63 -2.53 -0.13
C ILE A 98 -16.56 -1.33 -0.31
N ILE A 99 -16.34 -0.53 -1.36
CA ILE A 99 -17.25 0.54 -1.79
C ILE A 99 -17.45 0.40 -3.30
N GLY A 100 -18.60 -0.13 -3.74
CA GLY A 100 -18.85 -0.41 -5.15
C GLY A 100 -17.72 -1.25 -5.78
N ASP A 101 -17.06 -0.70 -6.79
CA ASP A 101 -15.95 -1.31 -7.53
C ASP A 101 -14.57 -1.03 -6.92
N PHE A 102 -14.53 -0.58 -5.65
CA PHE A 102 -13.29 -0.25 -4.95
C PHE A 102 -13.09 -1.13 -3.73
N LEU A 103 -11.85 -1.57 -3.55
CA LEU A 103 -11.34 -2.09 -2.29
C LEU A 103 -10.46 -1.02 -1.65
N VAL A 104 -10.78 -0.66 -0.42
CA VAL A 104 -10.01 0.33 0.36
C VAL A 104 -9.42 -0.36 1.55
N ARG A 105 -8.09 -0.40 1.63
CA ARG A 105 -7.36 -1.00 2.75
C ARG A 105 -6.63 0.08 3.50
N VAL A 106 -6.76 0.09 4.82
CA VAL A 106 -6.10 1.10 5.67
C VAL A 106 -5.37 0.45 6.82
N ALA A 107 -4.21 0.99 7.16
CA ALA A 107 -3.42 0.60 8.32
C ALA A 107 -2.74 1.84 8.92
N ALA A 108 -2.53 1.87 10.23
CA ALA A 108 -1.74 2.94 10.85
C ALA A 108 -0.31 2.44 11.06
N PRO A 109 0.65 2.78 10.19
CA PRO A 109 2.04 2.45 10.42
C PRO A 109 2.55 3.06 11.72
N LYS A 110 2.78 2.20 12.70
CA LYS A 110 3.46 2.53 13.96
C LYS A 110 4.88 1.98 13.85
N THR A 111 5.88 2.85 13.82
CA THR A 111 7.25 2.45 14.15
C THR A 111 7.45 2.58 15.66
N ALA A 112 8.46 1.91 16.22
CA ALA A 112 8.71 1.88 17.67
C ALA A 112 8.84 3.26 18.34
N ALA A 113 9.04 4.33 17.55
CA ALA A 113 9.23 5.68 18.07
C ALA A 113 8.11 6.68 17.71
N ASN A 114 7.37 6.54 16.58
CA ASN A 114 6.43 7.59 16.14
C ASN A 114 5.31 7.07 15.20
N TYR A 115 4.14 7.70 15.29
CA TYR A 115 3.11 7.62 14.26
C TYR A 115 3.57 8.33 12.99
N LYS A 116 3.33 7.73 11.81
CA LYS A 116 3.81 8.26 10.52
C LYS A 116 2.69 8.70 9.56
N GLY A 117 1.43 8.58 9.97
CA GLY A 117 0.26 8.73 9.11
C GLY A 117 -0.51 7.43 8.96
N MET A 118 -1.59 7.47 8.18
CA MET A 118 -2.38 6.30 7.82
C MET A 118 -1.99 5.83 6.41
N LEU A 119 -1.55 4.59 6.30
CA LEU A 119 -1.30 3.95 5.03
C LEU A 119 -2.64 3.55 4.41
N VAL A 120 -2.87 3.92 3.15
CA VAL A 120 -4.10 3.66 2.42
C VAL A 120 -3.76 3.01 1.09
N GLU A 121 -4.37 1.85 0.83
CA GLU A 121 -4.34 1.17 -0.47
C GLU A 121 -5.74 1.27 -1.07
N VAL A 122 -5.84 1.84 -2.27
CA VAL A 122 -7.10 1.91 -3.02
C VAL A 122 -6.95 1.09 -4.28
N GLU A 123 -7.75 0.04 -4.43
CA GLU A 123 -7.76 -0.84 -5.60
C GLU A 123 -9.09 -0.70 -6.34
N TYR A 124 -9.02 -0.37 -7.63
CA TYR A 124 -10.16 -0.37 -8.54
C TYR A 124 -10.22 -1.69 -9.31
N ILE A 125 -11.22 -2.53 -9.03
CA ILE A 125 -11.23 -3.94 -9.44
C ILE A 125 -11.78 -4.19 -10.86
N SER A 126 -12.32 -3.15 -11.52
CA SER A 126 -13.02 -3.31 -12.81
C SER A 126 -12.09 -3.33 -14.02
N THR A 127 -10.80 -3.05 -13.85
CA THR A 127 -9.81 -3.12 -14.93
C THR A 127 -8.40 -3.41 -14.39
N ILE A 128 -7.54 -3.90 -15.29
CA ILE A 128 -6.09 -4.06 -15.07
C ILE A 128 -5.28 -3.04 -15.87
N ASN A 129 -5.93 -2.20 -16.69
CA ASN A 129 -5.24 -1.17 -17.46
C ASN A 129 -5.08 0.09 -16.59
N PRO A 130 -3.84 0.50 -16.26
CA PRO A 130 -3.62 1.62 -15.36
C PRO A 130 -4.09 2.96 -15.93
N TYR A 131 -4.00 3.17 -17.26
CA TYR A 131 -4.48 4.39 -17.89
C TYR A 131 -6.00 4.55 -17.79
N ALA A 132 -6.74 3.45 -17.90
CA ALA A 132 -8.19 3.45 -17.73
C ALA A 132 -8.60 3.69 -16.26
N ALA A 133 -7.83 3.14 -15.30
CA ALA A 133 -8.14 3.25 -13.88
C ALA A 133 -7.69 4.58 -13.26
N ALA A 134 -6.59 5.18 -13.74
CA ALA A 134 -5.97 6.37 -13.14
C ALA A 134 -6.94 7.54 -12.87
N PRO A 135 -7.77 8.01 -13.84
CA PRO A 135 -8.69 9.11 -13.56
C PRO A 135 -9.76 8.74 -12.53
N ILE A 136 -10.27 7.51 -12.58
CA ILE A 136 -11.30 6.98 -11.68
C ILE A 136 -10.75 6.87 -10.24
N LEU A 137 -9.53 6.33 -10.10
CA LEU A 137 -8.83 6.26 -8.82
C LEU A 137 -8.57 7.66 -8.26
N SER A 138 -8.11 8.60 -9.09
CA SER A 138 -7.85 9.97 -8.64
C SER A 138 -9.11 10.64 -8.11
N GLU A 139 -10.23 10.54 -8.83
CA GLU A 139 -11.51 11.11 -8.39
C GLU A 139 -12.00 10.48 -7.08
N PHE A 140 -11.94 9.15 -6.98
CA PHE A 140 -12.36 8.44 -5.77
C PHE A 140 -11.46 8.76 -4.56
N ILE A 141 -10.15 8.90 -4.77
CA ILE A 141 -9.21 9.30 -3.72
C ILE A 141 -9.50 10.73 -3.23
N GLU A 142 -9.81 11.66 -4.13
CA GLU A 142 -10.22 13.02 -3.75
C GLU A 142 -11.54 13.02 -2.98
N MET A 143 -12.51 12.18 -3.37
CA MET A 143 -13.74 12.00 -2.59
C MET A 143 -13.46 11.42 -1.20
N LEU A 144 -12.48 10.51 -1.09
CA LEU A 144 -12.06 9.90 0.16
C LEU A 144 -11.25 10.85 1.05
N LYS A 145 -10.69 11.94 0.52
CA LYS A 145 -9.87 12.88 1.27
C LYS A 145 -10.72 13.70 2.26
N SER A 146 -10.15 14.00 3.42
CA SER A 146 -10.64 15.04 4.34
C SER A 146 -9.78 16.30 4.16
N PRO A 147 -10.32 17.53 4.31
CA PRO A 147 -9.55 18.76 4.14
C PRO A 147 -8.30 18.87 5.02
N GLU A 148 -8.30 18.17 6.16
CA GLU A 148 -7.23 18.16 7.17
C GLU A 148 -6.10 17.17 6.85
N ILE A 149 -6.20 16.43 5.74
CA ILE A 149 -5.29 15.35 5.38
C ILE A 149 -4.41 15.75 4.20
N ASP A 150 -3.11 15.67 4.42
CA ASP A 150 -2.12 15.74 3.36
C ASP A 150 -1.89 14.35 2.77
N ILE A 151 -2.15 14.21 1.46
CA ILE A 151 -1.91 12.97 0.73
C ILE A 151 -0.49 12.95 0.23
N VAL A 152 0.19 11.86 0.54
CA VAL A 152 1.52 11.58 0.07
C VAL A 152 1.49 10.30 -0.72
N GLN A 153 1.88 10.37 -1.99
CA GLN A 153 1.96 9.20 -2.86
C GLN A 153 3.29 9.15 -3.60
N TRP A 154 3.62 7.96 -4.12
CA TRP A 154 4.65 7.87 -5.14
C TRP A 154 4.02 8.20 -6.48
N GLU A 155 4.66 9.12 -7.21
CA GLU A 155 4.27 9.46 -8.57
C GLU A 155 5.41 9.06 -9.50
N PRO A 156 5.11 8.32 -10.59
CA PRO A 156 6.11 7.96 -11.56
C PRO A 156 6.71 9.22 -12.20
N ASN A 157 8.02 9.20 -12.40
CA ASN A 157 8.74 10.24 -13.13
C ASN A 157 9.70 9.61 -14.15
N ALA A 158 10.45 10.44 -14.89
CA ALA A 158 11.34 9.96 -15.95
C ALA A 158 12.40 8.94 -15.48
N ASP A 159 12.85 9.06 -14.22
CA ASP A 159 13.90 8.23 -13.63
C ASP A 159 13.33 7.01 -12.89
N ASP A 160 12.08 7.11 -12.43
CA ASP A 160 11.38 6.12 -11.62
C ASP A 160 10.00 5.84 -12.21
N SER A 161 9.94 5.05 -13.29
CA SER A 161 8.70 4.55 -13.91
C SER A 161 8.63 3.03 -13.88
N PHE A 162 7.45 2.46 -14.15
CA PHE A 162 7.25 1.01 -14.14
C PHE A 162 8.09 0.32 -15.22
N SER A 163 8.10 0.85 -16.43
CA SER A 163 8.90 0.34 -17.55
C SER A 163 10.40 0.27 -17.25
N LYS A 164 10.95 1.22 -16.48
CA LYS A 164 12.38 1.23 -16.10
C LYS A 164 12.79 0.05 -15.23
N ILE A 165 11.85 -0.54 -14.50
CA ILE A 165 12.06 -1.73 -13.68
C ILE A 165 11.50 -3.01 -14.32
N GLY A 166 11.14 -2.95 -15.61
CA GLY A 166 10.63 -4.08 -16.37
C GLY A 166 9.17 -4.43 -16.09
N LEU A 167 8.40 -3.52 -15.48
CA LEU A 167 6.96 -3.67 -15.33
C LEU A 167 6.21 -3.08 -16.53
N SER A 168 5.02 -3.62 -16.81
CA SER A 168 4.21 -3.24 -17.98
C SER A 168 3.43 -1.95 -17.72
N GLU A 169 3.49 -1.01 -18.64
CA GLU A 169 2.67 0.22 -18.55
C GLU A 169 1.20 -0.03 -18.95
N ASP A 170 0.90 -1.14 -19.64
CA ASP A 170 -0.45 -1.42 -20.17
C ASP A 170 -1.20 -2.47 -19.35
N THR A 171 -0.51 -3.19 -18.47
CA THR A 171 -1.09 -4.29 -17.69
C THR A 171 -0.57 -4.27 -16.27
N PHE A 172 -1.41 -3.81 -15.36
CA PHE A 172 -1.14 -3.75 -13.95
C PHE A 172 -1.11 -5.16 -13.33
N THR A 173 -0.18 -5.35 -12.40
CA THR A 173 0.05 -6.60 -11.70
C THR A 173 0.44 -6.30 -10.26
N ARG A 174 0.46 -7.33 -9.40
CA ARG A 174 0.88 -7.17 -8.00
C ARG A 174 2.24 -6.52 -7.82
N ALA A 175 3.17 -6.79 -8.74
CA ALA A 175 4.51 -6.22 -8.69
C ALA A 175 4.49 -4.68 -8.77
N HIS A 176 3.47 -4.08 -9.40
CA HIS A 176 3.29 -2.64 -9.43
C HIS A 176 2.92 -2.11 -8.04
N THR A 177 1.96 -2.73 -7.36
CA THR A 177 1.57 -2.39 -5.98
C THR A 177 2.78 -2.54 -5.04
N ASP A 178 3.51 -3.64 -5.14
CA ASP A 178 4.70 -3.89 -4.31
C ASP A 178 5.80 -2.84 -4.58
N TYR A 179 5.97 -2.39 -5.83
CA TYR A 179 6.89 -1.31 -6.17
C TYR A 179 6.45 0.04 -5.59
N GLN A 180 5.15 0.36 -5.63
CA GLN A 180 4.61 1.58 -5.00
C GLN A 180 4.87 1.57 -3.49
N TYR A 181 4.62 0.45 -2.81
CA TYR A 181 4.99 0.27 -1.40
C TYR A 181 6.47 0.54 -1.18
N MET A 182 7.33 -0.14 -1.94
CA MET A 182 8.77 0.00 -1.81
C MET A 182 9.23 1.46 -1.94
N LYS A 183 8.68 2.20 -2.92
CA LYS A 183 9.01 3.61 -3.15
C LYS A 183 8.50 4.51 -2.04
N LEU A 184 7.25 4.35 -1.63
CA LEU A 184 6.64 5.11 -0.54
C LEU A 184 7.42 4.91 0.78
N PHE A 185 7.74 3.66 1.10
CA PHE A 185 8.43 3.30 2.33
C PHE A 185 9.86 3.83 2.37
N LYS A 186 10.57 3.76 1.24
CA LYS A 186 11.90 4.36 1.09
C LYS A 186 11.87 5.88 1.25
N LYS A 187 10.86 6.55 0.68
CA LYS A 187 10.75 8.01 0.73
C LYS A 187 10.44 8.53 2.14
N TRP A 188 9.72 7.76 2.94
CA TRP A 188 9.19 8.23 4.24
C TRP A 188 9.74 7.52 5.48
N ASP A 189 10.77 6.71 5.30
CA ASP A 189 11.43 6.00 6.40
C ASP A 189 10.42 5.23 7.26
N LEU A 190 9.57 4.45 6.57
CA LEU A 190 8.57 3.58 7.19
C LEU A 190 9.14 2.20 7.55
N PHE A 191 10.47 2.07 7.62
CA PHE A 191 11.12 0.85 8.06
C PHE A 191 11.23 0.88 9.58
#